data_AF-Q8VWD4-F1
#
_entry.id   AF-Q8VWD4-F1
#
_cell.length_a   1.000
_cell.length_b   1.000
_cell.length_c   1.000
_cell.angle_alpha   90.00
_cell.angle_beta   90.00
_cell.angle_gamma   90.00
#
_symmetry.space_group_name_H-M   'P 1'
#
loop_
_entity.id
_entity.type
_entity.pdbx_description
1 polymer ?
#
loop_
_entity_poly.entity_id
_entity_poly.type
_entity_poly.pdbx_seq_one_letter_code
_entity_poly.pdbx_strand_id
1 'polypeptide(L)'
;MPLHRAVGCDTTGCLALYLAAPQLGRDAAQFAAVRAGWSITAGGLTSWCPCCARGGLPVLERGDCPVCTGSTFSREDAEVCHHCGHTTAHPADAYDDEDQEPGEQLHAVEADR
;
A
#
# COMPACT_ATOMS: atom_id res chain seq x y z
N MET A 1 11.35 14.23 26.42
CA MET A 1 10.45 14.29 25.24
C MET A 1 10.99 13.36 24.18
N PRO A 2 10.21 12.38 23.70
CA PRO A 2 10.64 11.56 22.57
C PRO A 2 10.66 12.41 21.29
N LEU A 3 11.81 12.49 20.63
CA LEU A 3 11.91 13.14 19.33
C LEU A 3 11.50 12.11 18.26
N HIS A 4 10.37 12.34 17.60
CA HIS A 4 10.07 11.65 16.35
C HIS A 4 11.06 12.15 15.29
N ARG A 5 11.89 11.24 14.76
CA ARG A 5 12.77 11.57 13.63
C ARG A 5 12.01 11.30 12.34
N ALA A 6 12.01 12.26 11.43
CA ALA A 6 11.43 12.11 10.11
C ALA A 6 12.52 12.11 9.03
N VAL A 7 12.30 11.34 7.96
CA VAL A 7 13.05 11.44 6.70
C VAL A 7 12.09 11.96 5.64
N GLY A 8 12.45 13.06 4.97
CA GLY A 8 11.65 13.68 3.91
C GLY A 8 12.28 13.48 2.53
N CYS A 9 11.48 13.61 1.48
CA CYS A 9 11.97 13.51 0.11
C CYS A 9 12.47 14.89 -0.38
N ASP A 10 13.67 14.95 -0.96
CA ASP A 10 14.26 16.22 -1.42
C ASP A 10 13.82 16.65 -2.83
N THR A 11 13.05 15.81 -3.52
CA THR A 11 12.47 16.16 -4.82
C THR A 11 11.40 17.24 -4.64
N THR A 12 11.40 18.24 -5.52
CA THR A 12 10.39 19.31 -5.53
C THR A 12 8.98 18.75 -5.70
N GLY A 13 8.06 19.13 -4.80
CA GLY A 13 6.65 18.78 -4.86
C GLY A 13 6.26 17.46 -4.17
N CYS A 14 7.19 16.74 -3.55
CA CYS A 14 6.88 15.52 -2.81
C CYS A 14 6.53 15.82 -1.34
N LEU A 15 5.41 15.28 -0.84
CA LEU A 15 5.02 15.28 0.58
C LEU A 15 5.51 14.01 1.32
N ALA A 16 6.17 13.08 0.64
CA ALA A 16 6.56 11.81 1.24
C ALA A 16 7.44 12.01 2.50
N LEU A 17 7.02 11.37 3.59
CA LEU A 17 7.67 11.39 4.90
C LEU A 17 7.72 10.00 5.50
N TYR A 18 8.87 9.59 6.01
CA TYR A 18 9.03 8.40 6.85
C TYR A 18 9.23 8.83 8.30
N LEU A 19 8.39 8.34 9.20
CA LEU A 19 8.49 8.61 10.64
C LEU A 19 9.15 7.43 11.34
N ALA A 20 10.33 7.66 11.91
CA ALA A 20 11.01 6.68 12.72
C ALA A 20 10.40 6.61 14.13
N ALA A 21 10.51 5.44 14.74
CA ALA A 21 10.11 5.25 16.13
C ALA A 21 10.87 6.22 17.06
N PRO A 22 10.19 6.77 18.08
CA PRO A 22 10.71 7.86 18.91
C PRO A 22 12.00 7.54 19.69
N GLN A 23 12.29 6.26 19.87
CA GLN A 23 13.46 5.75 20.58
C GLN A 23 14.67 5.45 19.68
N LEU A 24 14.54 5.58 18.35
CA LEU A 24 15.65 5.27 17.43
C LEU A 24 16.67 6.42 17.35
N GLY A 25 17.95 6.06 17.48
CA GLY A 25 19.07 6.95 17.14
C GLY A 25 19.05 7.35 15.67
N ARG A 26 19.82 8.39 15.29
CA ARG A 26 19.86 8.91 13.91
C ARG A 26 20.17 7.82 12.89
N ASP A 27 21.22 7.04 13.16
CA ASP A 27 21.70 6.00 12.24
C ASP A 27 20.67 4.86 12.12
N ALA A 28 20.01 4.51 13.23
CA ALA A 28 18.95 3.50 13.25
C ALA A 28 17.69 3.97 12.49
N ALA A 29 17.35 5.26 12.55
CA ALA A 29 16.25 5.84 11.78
C ALA A 29 16.55 5.84 10.27
N GLN A 30 17.78 6.19 9.87
CA GLN A 30 18.21 6.12 8.47
C GLN A 30 18.23 4.68 7.96
N PHE A 31 18.78 3.74 8.75
CA PHE A 31 18.77 2.33 8.41
C PHE A 31 17.35 1.78 8.23
N ALA A 32 16.43 2.14 9.14
CA ALA A 32 15.04 1.74 9.03
C ALA A 32 14.35 2.32 7.78
N ALA A 33 14.60 3.59 7.45
CA ALA A 33 14.12 4.20 6.22
C ALA A 33 14.66 3.48 4.96
N VAL A 34 15.95 3.14 4.94
CA VAL A 34 16.55 2.35 3.84
C VAL A 34 15.88 0.98 3.70
N ARG A 35 15.62 0.29 4.82
CA ARG A 35 14.86 -0.98 4.78
C ARG A 35 13.42 -0.80 4.31
N ALA A 36 12.84 0.37 4.51
CA ALA A 36 11.54 0.76 3.97
C ALA A 36 11.61 1.25 2.50
N GLY A 37 12.75 1.09 1.83
CA GLY A 37 12.92 1.39 0.41
C GLY A 37 13.34 2.83 0.10
N TRP A 38 13.66 3.64 1.11
CA TRP A 38 14.21 4.98 0.88
C TRP A 38 15.64 4.92 0.37
N SER A 39 15.96 5.78 -0.58
CA SER A 39 17.34 5.97 -1.03
C SER A 39 17.93 7.15 -0.30
N ILE A 40 18.90 6.90 0.60
CA ILE A 40 19.56 7.92 1.40
C ILE A 40 21.04 7.94 1.01
N THR A 41 21.56 9.09 0.60
CA THR A 41 22.98 9.24 0.25
C THR A 41 23.86 9.17 1.49
N ALA A 42 25.13 8.78 1.31
CA ALA A 42 26.09 8.74 2.41
C ALA A 42 26.17 10.11 3.12
N GLY A 43 26.01 10.10 4.46
CA GLY A 43 25.92 11.31 5.28
C GLY A 43 24.52 11.89 5.45
N GLY A 44 23.50 11.35 4.75
CA GLY A 44 22.10 11.74 4.91
C GLY A 44 21.77 13.14 4.41
N LEU A 45 22.58 13.66 3.47
CA LEU A 45 22.38 14.98 2.87
C LEU A 45 21.27 15.00 1.83
N THR A 46 20.97 13.83 1.24
CA THR A 46 19.88 13.69 0.30
C THR A 46 19.10 12.40 0.57
N SER A 47 17.78 12.51 0.59
CA SER A 47 16.87 11.39 0.72
C SER A 47 15.78 11.43 -0.36
N TRP A 48 15.60 10.31 -1.04
CA TRP A 48 14.52 10.10 -2.00
C TRP A 48 13.55 9.06 -1.49
N CYS A 49 12.26 9.38 -1.57
CA CYS A 49 11.21 8.40 -1.28
C CYS A 49 11.24 7.27 -2.32
N PRO A 50 10.62 6.12 -2.03
CA PRO A 50 10.65 4.97 -2.94
C PRO A 50 10.07 5.27 -4.33
N CYS A 51 9.14 6.24 -4.45
CA CYS A 51 8.61 6.67 -5.75
C CYS A 51 9.65 7.42 -6.58
N CYS A 52 10.23 8.49 -6.00
CA CYS A 52 11.21 9.34 -6.69
C CYS A 52 12.50 8.58 -7.00
N ALA A 53 12.93 7.67 -6.12
CA ALA A 53 14.08 6.80 -6.36
C ALA A 53 13.94 5.91 -7.61
N ARG A 54 12.70 5.66 -8.06
CA ARG A 54 12.38 4.86 -9.26
C ARG A 54 12.00 5.72 -10.48
N GLY A 55 12.05 7.05 -10.36
CA GLY A 55 11.63 7.97 -11.42
C GLY A 55 10.10 8.12 -11.56
N GLY A 56 9.33 7.82 -10.51
CA GLY A 56 7.89 8.01 -10.48
C GLY A 56 7.46 9.47 -10.27
N LEU A 57 6.14 9.69 -10.22
CA LEU A 57 5.57 11.02 -9.96
C LEU A 57 5.71 11.42 -8.48
N PRO A 58 5.73 12.73 -8.16
CA PRO A 58 5.75 13.20 -6.78
C PRO A 58 4.58 12.62 -5.96
N VAL A 59 4.88 12.10 -4.77
CA VAL A 59 3.87 11.62 -3.83
C VAL A 59 3.31 12.81 -3.08
N LEU A 60 2.07 13.20 -3.36
CA LEU A 60 1.47 14.43 -2.83
C LEU A 60 0.74 14.21 -1.51
N GLU A 61 0.40 12.96 -1.20
CA GLU A 61 -0.33 12.55 -0.01
C GLU A 61 0.10 11.15 0.42
N ARG A 62 -0.02 10.86 1.71
CA ARG A 62 0.26 9.53 2.25
C ARG A 62 -0.96 8.64 2.01
N GLY A 63 -0.74 7.43 1.51
CA GLY A 63 -1.78 6.41 1.36
C GLY A 63 -1.23 5.00 1.52
N ASP A 64 -1.94 4.02 0.96
CA ASP A 64 -1.78 2.61 1.29
C ASP A 64 -0.91 1.83 0.29
N CYS A 65 -0.34 2.49 -0.73
CA CYS A 65 0.53 1.80 -1.67
C CYS A 65 1.73 1.16 -0.93
N PRO A 66 1.88 -0.18 -0.98
CA PRO A 66 2.94 -0.87 -0.23
C PRO A 66 4.34 -0.61 -0.80
N VAL A 67 4.40 -0.03 -2.01
CA VAL A 67 5.64 0.23 -2.72
C VAL A 67 6.17 1.64 -2.45
N CYS A 68 5.31 2.65 -2.51
CA CYS A 68 5.75 4.04 -2.44
C CYS A 68 5.04 4.88 -1.38
N THR A 69 4.14 4.29 -0.59
CA THR A 69 3.35 4.95 0.47
C THR A 69 2.46 6.10 -0.01
N GLY A 70 2.22 6.19 -1.31
CA GLY A 70 1.28 7.14 -1.91
C GLY A 70 -0.15 6.59 -1.95
N SER A 71 -1.10 7.45 -2.32
CA SER A 71 -2.51 7.06 -2.46
C SER A 71 -2.74 6.10 -3.63
N THR A 72 -3.80 5.31 -3.47
CA THR A 72 -4.30 4.32 -4.42
C THR A 72 -5.74 4.65 -4.77
N PHE A 73 -6.20 4.14 -5.92
CA PHE A 73 -7.59 4.17 -6.34
C PHE A 73 -8.02 2.77 -6.78
N SER A 74 -9.28 2.43 -6.54
CA SER A 74 -9.85 1.14 -6.94
C SER A 74 -10.16 1.12 -8.43
N ARG A 75 -9.86 -0.02 -9.06
CA ARG A 75 -10.34 -0.48 -10.36
C ARG A 75 -11.06 -1.82 -10.16
N GLU A 76 -11.79 -2.25 -11.18
CA GLU A 76 -12.63 -3.47 -11.17
C GLU A 76 -11.98 -4.66 -10.45
N ASP A 77 -10.72 -4.99 -10.79
CA ASP A 77 -10.03 -6.16 -10.23
C ASP A 77 -8.81 -5.83 -9.34
N ALA A 78 -8.52 -4.54 -9.10
CA ALA A 78 -7.29 -4.15 -8.40
C ALA A 78 -7.31 -2.74 -7.82
N GLU A 79 -6.52 -2.52 -6.78
CA GLU A 79 -6.09 -1.18 -6.37
C GLU A 79 -4.84 -0.76 -7.14
N VAL A 80 -4.83 0.47 -7.65
CA VAL A 80 -3.72 1.02 -8.42
C VAL A 80 -3.18 2.28 -7.77
N CYS A 81 -1.86 2.41 -7.63
CA CYS A 81 -1.24 3.61 -7.07
C CYS A 81 -1.21 4.78 -8.08
N HIS A 82 -1.60 5.97 -7.64
CA HIS A 82 -1.56 7.20 -8.45
C HIS A 82 -0.15 7.60 -8.90
N HIS A 83 0.88 7.25 -8.11
CA HIS A 83 2.21 7.83 -8.26
C HIS A 83 3.23 6.90 -8.91
N CYS A 84 3.20 5.62 -8.53
CA CYS A 84 4.14 4.61 -9.06
C CYS A 84 3.49 3.58 -9.97
N GLY A 85 2.15 3.59 -10.11
CA GLY A 85 1.42 2.65 -10.96
C GLY A 85 1.40 1.20 -10.46
N HIS A 86 1.88 0.92 -9.25
CA HIS A 86 1.79 -0.42 -8.66
C HIS A 86 0.33 -0.87 -8.52
N THR A 87 0.06 -2.13 -8.84
CA THR A 87 -1.26 -2.74 -8.78
C THR A 87 -1.28 -3.86 -7.75
N THR A 88 -2.22 -3.78 -6.81
CA THR A 88 -2.55 -4.85 -5.86
C THR A 88 -3.88 -5.46 -6.29
N ALA A 89 -3.88 -6.73 -6.70
CA ALA A 89 -5.12 -7.41 -7.07
C ALA A 89 -6.07 -7.50 -5.88
N HIS A 90 -7.37 -7.34 -6.13
CA HIS A 90 -8.37 -7.68 -5.12
C HIS A 90 -8.32 -9.19 -4.85
N PRO A 91 -8.55 -9.62 -3.60
CA PRO A 91 -8.75 -11.03 -3.33
C PRO A 91 -9.91 -11.51 -4.20
N ALA A 92 -9.78 -12.70 -4.80
CA ALA A 92 -10.91 -13.29 -5.51
C ALA A 92 -12.10 -13.36 -4.55
N ASP A 93 -13.26 -12.93 -5.03
CA ASP A 93 -14.53 -12.99 -4.31
C ASP A 93 -14.80 -14.46 -3.95
N ALA A 94 -14.37 -14.88 -2.76
CA ALA A 94 -14.61 -16.21 -2.23
C ALA A 94 -16.03 -16.28 -1.65
N TYR A 95 -17.03 -15.92 -2.46
CA TYR A 95 -18.43 -16.27 -2.21
C TYR A 95 -18.70 -17.59 -2.94
N ASP A 96 -18.10 -18.67 -2.45
CA ASP A 96 -18.52 -20.04 -2.78
C ASP A 96 -19.56 -20.47 -1.74
N ASP A 97 -20.83 -20.40 -2.13
CA ASP A 97 -21.82 -21.48 -1.88
C ASP A 97 -22.26 -21.78 -0.42
N GLU A 98 -22.45 -20.77 0.44
CA GLU A 98 -23.06 -20.99 1.78
C GLU A 98 -24.57 -20.65 1.87
N ASP A 99 -25.20 -20.16 0.78
CA ASP A 99 -26.65 -19.82 0.73
C ASP A 99 -27.49 -20.81 -0.11
N GLN A 100 -27.00 -22.02 -0.39
CA GLN A 100 -27.84 -23.08 -0.96
C GLN A 100 -28.70 -23.71 0.15
N GLU A 101 -29.83 -23.08 0.50
CA GLU A 101 -30.82 -23.69 1.40
C GLU A 101 -31.26 -25.07 0.85
N PRO A 102 -31.04 -26.19 1.57
CA PRO A 102 -31.50 -27.50 1.13
C PRO A 102 -32.99 -27.64 1.48
N GLY A 103 -33.87 -26.99 0.72
CA GLY A 103 -35.26 -26.78 1.16
C GLY A 103 -36.40 -27.10 0.19
N GLU A 104 -36.25 -26.91 -1.12
CA GLU A 104 -37.38 -27.05 -2.05
C GLU A 104 -37.11 -28.08 -3.15
N GLN A 105 -36.93 -29.34 -2.75
CA GLN A 105 -37.30 -30.45 -3.63
C GLN A 105 -38.83 -30.55 -3.63
N LEU A 106 -39.45 -29.80 -4.54
CA LEU A 106 -40.80 -30.01 -5.02
C LEU A 106 -40.98 -31.51 -5.32
N HIS A 107 -41.74 -32.20 -4.47
CA HIS A 107 -42.30 -33.51 -4.79
C HIS A 107 -43.26 -33.34 -5.97
N ALA A 108 -42.72 -33.33 -7.19
CA ALA A 108 -43.45 -33.72 -8.37
C ALA A 108 -43.65 -35.24 -8.27
N VAL A 109 -44.66 -35.67 -7.50
CA VAL A 109 -45.26 -36.98 -7.72
C VAL A 109 -46.07 -36.85 -8.99
N GLU A 110 -45.49 -37.42 -10.05
CA GLU A 110 -46.01 -37.48 -11.41
C GLU A 110 -47.47 -37.96 -11.41
N ALA A 111 -48.25 -37.31 -12.28
CA ALA A 111 -49.56 -37.78 -12.67
C ALA A 111 -49.45 -39.00 -13.62
N ASP A 112 -50.42 -39.89 -13.48
CA ASP A 112 -51.03 -40.71 -14.54
C ASP A 112 -50.34 -42.03 -14.96
N ARG A 113 -50.82 -43.16 -14.39
CA ARG A 113 -51.46 -44.26 -15.14
C ARG A 113 -52.02 -45.38 -14.26
#